data_AF-A0A536B7K7-F1
#
_entry.id   AF-A0A536B7K7-F1
#
_cell.length_a   1.000
_cell.length_b   1.000
_cell.length_c   1.000
_cell.angle_alpha   90.00
_cell.angle_beta   90.00
_cell.angle_gamma   90.00
#
_symmetry.space_group_name_H-M   'P 1'
#
loop_
_entity.id
_entity.type
_entity.pdbx_description
1 polymer ?
#
loop_
_entity_poly.entity_id
_entity_poly.type
_entity_poly.pdbx_seq_one_letter_code
_entity_poly.pdbx_strand_id
1 'polypeptide(L)'
;MNVEERIRIEPDGSVTAFSGKIEFGQGIRTAFAQLVANELDVPVERVRVVLGDTAQVPFDFGTFGSNSVAQEAPALRLAAAFARRSLIGRASSQLGIPAARLDTKSGTIGDGDGKRVSYADLVRDAPLAGAVPEDEPLLPPERWRHIGTPLARVEARDIVT
;
A
#
# COMPACT_ATOMS: atom_id res chain seq x y z
N MET A 1 -7.63 5.28 12.34
CA MET A 1 -7.31 3.86 12.03
C MET A 1 -5.81 3.66 12.20
N ASN A 2 -5.38 2.44 12.49
CA ASN A 2 -3.94 2.15 12.56
C ASN A 2 -3.44 1.59 11.22
N VAL A 3 -2.15 1.81 10.91
CA VAL A 3 -1.57 1.39 9.63
C VAL A 3 -1.56 -0.13 9.48
N GLU A 4 -1.26 -0.86 10.56
CA GLU A 4 -1.13 -2.31 10.59
C GLU A 4 -2.46 -3.06 10.37
N GLU A 5 -3.59 -2.39 10.57
CA GLU A 5 -4.94 -2.90 10.28
C GLU A 5 -5.25 -2.90 8.78
N ARG A 6 -4.51 -2.11 8.00
CA ARG A 6 -4.80 -1.85 6.59
C ARG A 6 -3.68 -2.27 5.66
N ILE A 7 -2.42 -2.14 6.10
CA ILE A 7 -1.23 -2.44 5.30
C ILE A 7 -0.17 -3.09 6.16
N ARG A 8 0.42 -4.16 5.63
CA ARG A 8 1.61 -4.81 6.17
C ARG A 8 2.66 -4.89 5.09
N ILE A 9 3.91 -4.60 5.45
CA ILE A 9 5.07 -4.76 4.57
C ILE A 9 5.95 -5.81 5.23
N GLU A 10 6.24 -6.88 4.48
CA GLU A 10 6.99 -8.02 4.97
C GLU A 10 8.50 -7.82 4.78
N PRO A 11 9.36 -8.53 5.55
CA PRO A 11 10.81 -8.47 5.41
C PRO A 11 11.36 -8.99 4.06
N ASP A 12 10.53 -9.57 3.20
CA ASP A 12 10.86 -9.94 1.81
C ASP A 12 10.49 -8.84 0.79
N GLY A 13 9.87 -7.75 1.25
CA GLY A 13 9.42 -6.63 0.44
C GLY A 13 8.04 -6.78 -0.18
N SER A 14 7.32 -7.88 0.11
CA SER A 14 5.91 -8.02 -0.24
C SER A 14 5.04 -7.11 0.62
N VAL A 15 3.90 -6.70 0.07
CA VAL A 15 2.93 -5.80 0.70
C VAL A 15 1.60 -6.52 0.76
N THR A 16 0.97 -6.55 1.93
CA THR A 16 -0.40 -7.03 2.08
C THR A 16 -1.31 -5.87 2.46
N ALA A 17 -2.35 -5.64 1.67
CA ALA A 17 -3.42 -4.71 1.96
C ALA A 17 -4.66 -5.47 2.48
N PHE A 18 -5.35 -4.91 3.47
CA PHE A 18 -6.50 -5.52 4.13
C PHE A 18 -7.75 -4.68 3.90
N SER A 19 -8.83 -5.33 3.48
CA SER A 19 -10.13 -4.69 3.33
C SER A 19 -11.24 -5.68 3.68
N GLY A 20 -12.27 -5.22 4.38
CA GLY A 20 -13.44 -6.04 4.68
C GLY A 20 -14.40 -6.21 3.49
N LYS A 21 -14.15 -5.55 2.36
CA LYS A 21 -14.92 -5.77 1.13
C LYS A 21 -14.75 -7.19 0.61
N ILE A 22 -15.76 -7.65 -0.12
CA ILE A 22 -15.75 -8.94 -0.83
C ILE A 22 -15.75 -8.72 -2.33
N GLU A 23 -15.00 -9.55 -3.04
CA GLU A 23 -14.93 -9.60 -4.49
C GLU A 23 -15.91 -10.65 -5.04
N PHE A 24 -16.72 -10.25 -6.03
CA PHE A 24 -17.67 -11.10 -6.76
C PHE A 24 -17.44 -11.04 -8.28
N GLY A 25 -16.32 -10.46 -8.75
CA GLY A 25 -15.95 -10.34 -10.17
C GLY A 25 -15.87 -8.90 -10.69
N GLN A 26 -16.14 -7.90 -9.85
CA GLN A 26 -16.03 -6.48 -10.17
C GLN A 26 -14.57 -5.98 -10.33
N GLY A 27 -13.60 -6.67 -9.75
CA GLY A 27 -12.17 -6.33 -9.85
C GLY A 27 -11.65 -5.33 -8.81
N ILE A 28 -12.28 -5.25 -7.63
CA ILE A 28 -11.80 -4.44 -6.50
C ILE A 28 -10.45 -4.92 -5.96
N ARG A 29 -10.11 -6.20 -6.04
CA ARG A 29 -8.77 -6.69 -5.64
C ARG A 29 -7.69 -5.97 -6.44
N THR A 30 -7.83 -5.95 -7.76
CA THR A 30 -6.90 -5.26 -8.66
C THR A 30 -6.88 -3.76 -8.39
N ALA A 31 -8.06 -3.13 -8.24
CA ALA A 31 -8.15 -1.71 -7.95
C ALA A 31 -7.42 -1.34 -6.65
N PHE A 32 -7.64 -2.10 -5.58
CA PHE A 32 -6.99 -1.88 -4.29
C PHE A 32 -5.49 -2.11 -4.36
N ALA A 33 -5.03 -3.14 -5.09
CA ALA A 33 -3.62 -3.36 -5.35
C ALA A 33 -2.98 -2.15 -6.06
N GLN A 34 -3.62 -1.60 -7.09
CA GLN A 34 -3.14 -0.41 -7.81
C GLN A 34 -3.07 0.83 -6.91
N LEU A 35 -4.08 1.06 -6.07
CA LEU A 35 -4.12 2.19 -5.13
C LEU A 35 -2.94 2.12 -4.17
N VAL A 36 -2.76 0.97 -3.52
CA VAL A 36 -1.69 0.75 -2.54
C VAL A 36 -0.32 0.77 -3.22
N ALA A 37 -0.18 0.16 -4.39
CA ALA A 37 1.08 0.13 -5.14
C ALA A 37 1.55 1.54 -5.52
N ASN A 38 0.64 2.42 -5.95
CA ASN A 38 0.98 3.81 -6.26
C ASN A 38 1.42 4.57 -5.03
N GLU A 39 0.64 4.52 -3.97
CA GLU A 39 0.96 5.24 -2.75
C GLU A 39 2.25 4.70 -2.11
N LEU A 40 2.60 3.43 -2.25
CA LEU A 40 3.89 2.92 -1.78
C LEU A 40 5.03 3.07 -2.79
N ASP A 41 4.75 3.48 -4.03
CA ASP A 41 5.68 3.46 -5.17
C ASP A 41 6.40 2.11 -5.31
N VAL A 42 5.60 1.04 -5.31
CA VAL A 42 6.05 -0.35 -5.52
C VAL A 42 5.46 -0.93 -6.81
N PRO A 43 6.09 -1.97 -7.39
CA PRO A 43 5.42 -2.77 -8.43
C PRO A 43 4.12 -3.37 -7.87
N VAL A 44 3.06 -3.38 -8.68
CA VAL A 44 1.75 -3.90 -8.26
C VAL A 44 1.79 -5.39 -7.93
N GLU A 45 2.72 -6.12 -8.54
CA GLU A 45 2.97 -7.55 -8.33
C GLU A 45 3.48 -7.85 -6.92
N ARG A 46 3.99 -6.83 -6.20
CA ARG A 46 4.36 -6.98 -4.78
C ARG A 46 3.18 -6.79 -3.84
N VAL A 47 2.01 -6.38 -4.34
CA VAL A 47 0.84 -6.07 -3.51
C VAL A 47 -0.17 -7.21 -3.58
N ARG A 48 -0.35 -7.90 -2.46
CA ARG A 48 -1.45 -8.84 -2.20
C ARG A 48 -2.59 -8.11 -1.50
N VAL A 49 -3.83 -8.47 -1.83
CA VAL A 49 -5.02 -7.95 -1.15
C VAL A 49 -5.78 -9.06 -0.45
N VAL A 50 -5.88 -8.98 0.88
CA VAL A 50 -6.70 -9.86 1.70
C VAL A 50 -8.07 -9.23 1.87
N LEU A 51 -9.11 -9.98 1.48
CA LEU A 51 -10.49 -9.56 1.48
C LEU A 51 -11.33 -10.48 2.36
N GLY A 52 -12.18 -9.91 3.21
CA GLY A 52 -13.27 -10.66 3.86
C GLY A 52 -12.89 -11.66 4.95
N ASP A 53 -11.61 -11.90 5.21
CA ASP A 53 -11.17 -12.71 6.33
C ASP A 53 -11.34 -11.92 7.63
N THR A 54 -12.48 -12.11 8.30
CA THR A 54 -12.86 -11.37 9.52
C THR A 54 -11.88 -11.54 10.69
N ALA A 55 -10.97 -12.52 10.65
CA ALA A 55 -9.89 -12.63 11.63
C ALA A 55 -8.70 -11.69 11.35
N GLN A 56 -8.60 -11.16 10.12
CA GLN A 56 -7.46 -10.37 9.65
C GLN A 56 -7.82 -8.96 9.18
N VAL A 57 -9.05 -8.75 8.68
CA VAL A 57 -9.46 -7.49 8.05
C VAL A 57 -10.30 -6.65 9.02
N PRO A 58 -10.27 -5.31 8.91
CA PRO A 58 -11.14 -4.45 9.70
C PRO A 58 -12.61 -4.71 9.35
N PHE A 59 -13.49 -4.43 10.31
CA PHE A 59 -14.93 -4.47 10.07
C PHE A 59 -15.29 -3.52 8.91
N ASP A 60 -16.06 -4.06 7.98
CA ASP A 60 -16.59 -3.35 6.82
C ASP A 60 -18.04 -3.80 6.65
N PHE A 61 -18.92 -2.87 6.31
CA PHE A 61 -20.34 -3.14 6.04
C PHE A 61 -20.55 -4.07 4.83
N GLY A 62 -19.49 -4.37 4.06
CA GLY A 62 -19.50 -5.31 2.95
C GLY A 62 -19.55 -4.63 1.59
N THR A 63 -19.74 -5.44 0.54
CA THR A 63 -19.78 -4.97 -0.85
C THR A 63 -21.22 -4.83 -1.34
N PHE A 64 -21.68 -3.59 -1.53
CA PHE A 64 -22.99 -3.27 -2.11
C PHE A 64 -23.02 -1.82 -2.64
N GLY A 65 -24.07 -1.48 -3.40
CA GLY A 65 -24.37 -0.10 -3.81
C GLY A 65 -23.30 0.58 -4.67
N SER A 66 -22.44 -0.19 -5.35
CA SER A 66 -21.29 0.33 -6.12
C SER A 66 -20.32 1.20 -5.30
N ASN A 67 -20.28 0.99 -3.98
CA ASN A 67 -19.54 1.86 -3.06
C ASN A 67 -18.16 1.33 -2.65
N SER A 68 -17.75 0.13 -3.08
CA SER A 68 -16.54 -0.52 -2.56
C SER A 68 -15.29 0.35 -2.71
N VAL A 69 -15.03 0.88 -3.91
CA VAL A 69 -13.87 1.76 -4.14
C VAL A 69 -14.05 3.11 -3.46
N ALA A 70 -15.25 3.71 -3.55
CA ALA A 70 -15.51 5.02 -2.96
C ALA A 70 -15.29 5.04 -1.43
N GLN A 71 -15.64 3.95 -0.74
CA GLN A 71 -15.50 3.84 0.70
C GLN A 71 -14.09 3.44 1.15
N GLU A 72 -13.44 2.50 0.45
CA GLU A 72 -12.17 1.93 0.91
C GLU A 72 -10.94 2.65 0.36
N ALA A 73 -11.03 3.28 -0.81
CA ALA A 73 -9.87 3.95 -1.41
C ALA A 73 -9.27 5.03 -0.50
N PRO A 74 -10.04 5.90 0.19
CA PRO A 74 -9.46 6.90 1.10
C PRO A 74 -8.62 6.25 2.21
N ALA A 75 -9.17 5.22 2.88
CA ALA A 75 -8.48 4.53 3.97
C ALA A 75 -7.20 3.85 3.49
N LEU A 76 -7.28 3.04 2.42
CA LEU A 76 -6.10 2.34 1.89
C LEU A 76 -5.02 3.32 1.43
N ARG A 77 -5.40 4.44 0.79
CA ARG A 77 -4.44 5.45 0.34
C ARG A 77 -3.77 6.17 1.51
N LEU A 78 -4.53 6.57 2.54
CA LEU A 78 -3.98 7.20 3.74
C LEU A 78 -3.01 6.27 4.47
N ALA A 79 -3.38 4.99 4.67
CA ALA A 79 -2.47 3.99 5.25
C ALA A 79 -1.18 3.85 4.44
N ALA A 80 -1.29 3.79 3.11
CA ALA A 80 -0.14 3.60 2.23
C ALA A 80 0.77 4.83 2.23
N ALA A 81 0.20 6.04 2.20
CA ALA A 81 0.94 7.28 2.31
C ALA A 81 1.68 7.40 3.64
N PHE A 82 0.99 7.08 4.75
CA PHE A 82 1.59 7.06 6.08
C PHE A 82 2.72 6.04 6.16
N ALA A 83 2.51 4.82 5.67
CA ALA A 83 3.53 3.78 5.61
C ALA A 83 4.77 4.26 4.84
N ARG A 84 4.58 4.86 3.65
CA ARG A 84 5.65 5.47 2.85
C ARG A 84 6.41 6.52 3.65
N ARG A 85 5.72 7.45 4.31
CA ARG A 85 6.34 8.50 5.13
C ARG A 85 7.11 7.92 6.32
N SER A 86 6.56 6.93 7.02
CA SER A 86 7.24 6.24 8.12
C SER A 86 8.53 5.56 7.66
N LEU A 87 8.50 4.92 6.48
CA LEU A 87 9.69 4.32 5.88
C LEU A 87 10.74 5.36 5.49
N ILE A 88 10.35 6.50 4.93
CA ILE A 88 11.26 7.62 4.65
C ILE A 88 11.91 8.11 5.94
N GLY A 89 11.15 8.19 7.05
CA GLY A 89 11.69 8.53 8.37
C GLY A 89 12.76 7.53 8.83
N ARG A 90 12.48 6.23 8.73
CA ARG A 90 13.45 5.16 9.08
C ARG A 90 14.68 5.20 8.18
N ALA A 91 14.50 5.39 6.87
CA ALA A 91 15.59 5.51 5.91
C ALA A 91 16.47 6.73 6.18
N SER A 92 15.85 7.86 6.57
CA SER A 92 16.57 9.07 6.97
C SER A 92 17.51 8.80 8.15
N SER A 93 17.00 8.13 9.19
CA SER A 93 17.81 7.71 10.34
C SER A 93 18.92 6.73 9.96
N GLN A 94 18.64 5.73 9.12
CA GLN A 94 19.60 4.69 8.75
C GLN A 94 20.71 5.20 7.81
N LEU A 95 20.36 6.06 6.84
CA LEU A 95 21.31 6.58 5.85
C LEU A 95 22.03 7.85 6.31
N GLY A 96 21.53 8.51 7.36
CA GLY A 96 22.03 9.80 7.84
C GLY A 96 21.74 10.95 6.86
N ILE A 97 20.67 10.84 6.07
CA ILE A 97 20.28 11.81 5.03
C ILE A 97 18.95 12.43 5.44
N PRO A 98 18.75 13.76 5.35
CA PRO A 98 17.47 14.38 5.65
C PRO A 98 16.33 13.79 4.79
N ALA A 99 15.19 13.48 5.42
CA ALA A 99 14.01 12.93 4.74
C ALA A 99 13.59 13.72 3.49
N ALA A 100 13.76 15.04 3.48
CA ALA A 100 13.44 15.91 2.34
C ALA A 100 14.32 15.68 1.10
N ARG A 101 15.47 15.01 1.24
CA ARG A 101 16.37 14.63 0.13
C ARG A 101 16.18 13.18 -0.31
N LEU A 102 15.31 12.43 0.33
CA LEU A 102 15.03 11.04 0.00
C LEU A 102 13.79 10.96 -0.90
N ASP A 103 13.87 10.14 -1.93
CA ASP A 103 12.73 9.80 -2.77
C ASP A 103 12.53 8.29 -2.81
N THR A 104 11.31 7.88 -3.14
CA THR A 104 10.92 6.48 -3.29
C THR A 104 10.95 6.08 -4.75
N LYS A 105 11.35 4.83 -5.03
CA LYS A 105 11.20 4.21 -6.33
C LYS A 105 11.21 2.70 -6.21
N SER A 106 10.16 2.05 -6.70
CA SER A 106 10.04 0.59 -6.78
C SER A 106 10.33 -0.13 -5.45
N GLY A 107 9.83 0.41 -4.32
CA GLY A 107 10.03 -0.14 -2.97
C GLY A 107 11.43 0.07 -2.39
N THR A 108 12.16 1.05 -2.90
CA THR A 108 13.48 1.47 -2.39
C THR A 108 13.44 2.97 -2.12
N ILE A 109 14.18 3.40 -1.09
CA ILE A 109 14.35 4.82 -0.72
C ILE A 109 15.81 5.19 -0.95
N GLY A 110 16.07 6.33 -1.59
CA GLY A 110 17.44 6.80 -1.82
C GLY A 110 17.52 8.29 -2.13
N ASP A 111 18.75 8.81 -2.20
CA ASP A 111 19.05 10.22 -2.47
C ASP A 111 19.29 10.54 -3.94
N GLY A 112 19.32 9.52 -4.81
CA GLY A 112 19.67 9.66 -6.23
C GLY A 112 21.17 9.62 -6.51
N ASP A 113 22.02 9.82 -5.50
CA ASP A 113 23.48 9.86 -5.59
C ASP A 113 24.13 8.50 -5.28
N GLY A 114 23.32 7.48 -5.05
CA GLY A 114 23.72 6.07 -4.98
C GLY A 114 23.40 5.39 -3.65
N LYS A 115 23.21 6.17 -2.57
CA LYS A 115 22.80 5.63 -1.27
C LYS A 115 21.32 5.25 -1.32
N ARG A 116 21.02 4.01 -0.92
CA ARG A 116 19.66 3.48 -0.97
C ARG A 116 19.44 2.41 0.09
N VAL A 117 18.19 2.22 0.47
CA VAL A 117 17.73 1.17 1.38
C VAL A 117 16.36 0.66 0.91
N SER A 118 16.12 -0.64 1.00
CA SER A 118 14.86 -1.25 0.59
C SER A 118 13.80 -1.14 1.69
N TYR A 119 12.51 -1.16 1.32
CA TYR A 119 11.43 -1.23 2.32
C TYR A 119 11.57 -2.48 3.21
N ALA A 120 11.98 -3.60 2.62
CA ALA A 120 12.23 -4.86 3.31
C ALA A 120 13.25 -4.72 4.44
N ASP A 121 14.35 -4.00 4.20
CA ASP A 121 15.37 -3.78 5.22
C ASP A 121 14.87 -2.85 6.33
N LEU A 122 14.03 -1.87 6.01
CA LEU A 122 13.47 -0.91 6.97
C LEU A 122 12.42 -1.51 7.91
N VAL A 123 11.84 -2.65 7.55
CA VAL A 123 10.84 -3.36 8.37
C VAL A 123 11.38 -4.64 9.01
N ARG A 124 12.64 -4.99 8.74
CA ARG A 124 13.26 -6.25 9.20
C ARG A 124 13.24 -6.39 10.73
N ASP A 125 13.55 -5.31 11.44
CA ASP A 125 13.67 -5.34 12.90
C ASP A 125 12.34 -5.02 13.61
N ALA A 126 11.46 -4.27 12.94
CA ALA A 126 10.17 -3.89 13.50
C ALA A 126 9.15 -3.65 12.38
N PRO A 127 7.92 -4.20 12.47
CA PRO A 127 6.86 -3.86 11.53
C PRO A 127 6.49 -2.37 11.63
N LEU A 128 5.77 -1.87 10.63
CA LEU A 128 5.11 -0.57 10.73
C LEU A 128 3.91 -0.69 11.68
N ALA A 129 3.75 0.29 12.56
CA ALA A 129 2.61 0.39 13.45
C ALA A 129 2.31 1.85 13.78
N GLY A 130 1.05 2.14 14.12
CA GLY A 130 0.64 3.43 14.66
C GLY A 130 -0.56 4.05 13.96
N ALA A 131 -1.09 5.11 14.59
CA ALA A 131 -2.27 5.82 14.11
C ALA A 131 -1.94 6.64 12.86
N VAL A 132 -2.77 6.46 11.82
CA VAL A 132 -2.69 7.21 10.56
C VAL A 132 -3.40 8.57 10.76
N PRO A 133 -2.72 9.71 10.55
CA PRO A 133 -3.33 11.03 10.54
C PRO A 133 -4.39 11.17 9.43
N GLU A 134 -5.46 11.91 9.69
CA GLU A 134 -6.51 12.16 8.68
C GLU A 134 -6.04 13.07 7.54
N ASP A 135 -5.04 13.92 7.81
CA ASP A 135 -4.43 14.88 6.89
C ASP A 135 -3.13 14.37 6.26
N GLU A 136 -2.88 13.06 6.30
CA GLU A 136 -1.67 12.47 5.72
C GLU A 136 -1.55 12.80 4.22
N PRO A 137 -0.43 13.42 3.77
CA PRO A 137 -0.26 13.82 2.38
C PRO A 137 -0.22 12.63 1.41
N LEU A 138 -1.21 12.56 0.52
CA LEU A 138 -1.30 11.54 -0.52
C LEU A 138 -0.34 11.83 -1.68
N LEU A 139 0.04 10.79 -2.41
CA LEU A 139 0.80 10.94 -3.65
C LEU A 139 -0.06 11.71 -4.68
N PRO A 140 0.47 12.80 -5.28
CA PRO A 140 -0.29 13.57 -6.25
C PRO A 140 -0.46 12.77 -7.56
N PRO A 141 -1.52 13.03 -8.36
CA PRO A 141 -1.84 12.23 -9.54
C PRO A 141 -0.71 12.11 -10.57
N GLU A 142 0.14 13.12 -10.68
CA GLU A 142 1.27 13.16 -11.62
C GLU A 142 2.33 12.12 -11.31
N ARG A 143 2.35 11.59 -10.08
CA ARG A 143 3.25 10.51 -9.65
C ARG A 143 2.60 9.12 -9.73
N TRP A 144 1.31 9.01 -10.09
CA TRP A 144 0.67 7.70 -10.23
C TRP A 144 1.24 6.93 -11.43
N ARG A 145 1.54 5.65 -11.23
CA ARG A 145 2.05 4.73 -12.25
C ARG A 145 1.03 3.66 -12.65
N HIS A 146 0.18 3.27 -11.70
CA HIS A 146 -0.73 2.13 -11.83
C HIS A 146 -2.21 2.51 -11.92
N ILE A 147 -2.61 3.71 -11.49
CA ILE A 147 -4.02 4.13 -11.52
C ILE A 147 -4.29 4.68 -12.91
N GLY A 148 -5.40 4.26 -13.52
CA GLY A 148 -5.77 4.65 -14.88
C GLY A 148 -5.08 3.86 -15.99
N THR A 149 -4.21 2.91 -15.64
CA THR A 149 -3.61 1.98 -16.61
C THR A 149 -4.37 0.65 -16.62
N PRO A 150 -4.70 0.09 -17.80
CA PRO A 150 -5.28 -1.26 -17.88
C PRO A 150 -4.29 -2.30 -17.35
N LEU A 151 -4.74 -3.13 -16.41
CA LEU A 151 -4.00 -4.30 -15.93
C LEU A 151 -4.82 -5.56 -16.14
N ALA A 152 -4.15 -6.68 -16.42
CA ALA A 152 -4.78 -7.98 -16.32
C ALA A 152 -5.26 -8.18 -14.88
N ARG A 153 -6.48 -8.71 -14.71
CA ARG A 153 -7.02 -8.95 -13.37
C ARG A 153 -6.13 -9.99 -12.67
N VAL A 154 -5.60 -9.63 -11.50
CA VAL A 154 -4.64 -10.45 -10.74
C VAL A 154 -5.14 -11.89 -10.55
N GLU A 155 -6.45 -12.04 -10.28
CA GLU A 155 -7.09 -13.32 -9.95
C GLU A 155 -8.09 -13.81 -11.02
N ALA A 156 -7.99 -13.34 -12.27
CA ALA A 156 -9.00 -13.68 -13.29
C ALA A 156 -9.16 -15.19 -13.50
N ARG A 157 -8.07 -15.97 -13.33
CA ARG A 157 -8.09 -17.42 -13.54
C ARG A 157 -8.73 -18.16 -12.37
N ASP A 158 -8.42 -17.76 -11.15
CA ASP A 158 -8.93 -18.36 -9.91
C ASP A 158 -10.45 -18.23 -9.73
N ILE A 159 -11.09 -17.30 -10.46
CA ILE A 159 -12.54 -17.11 -10.44
C ILE A 159 -13.27 -18.13 -11.35
N VAL A 160 -12.62 -18.64 -12.38
CA VAL A 160 -13.26 -19.39 -13.47
C VAL A 160 -12.95 -20.89 -13.47
N THR A 161 -12.18 -21.38 -12.51
CA THR A 161 -11.79 -22.80 -12.35
C THR A 161 -12.09 -23.29 -10.95
#